data_AF-A0A6G1SXI2-F1
#
_entry.id   AF-A0A6G1SXI2-F1
#
_cell.length_a   1.000
_cell.length_b   1.000
_cell.length_c   1.000
_cell.angle_alpha   90.00
_cell.angle_beta   90.00
_cell.angle_gamma   90.00
#
_symmetry.space_group_name_H-M   'P 1'
#
loop_
_entity.id
_entity.type
_entity.pdbx_description
1 polymer ?
#
loop_
_entity_poly.entity_id
_entity_poly.type
_entity_poly.pdbx_seq_one_letter_code
_entity_poly.pdbx_strand_id
1 'polypeptide(L)'
;MTATESPERERLVERIRRFGEVEAGQGASPLYERLCLLIVEDDAMLDLAAQAQPAQPPANLLLGAIHDLVLSGAEHPLASWYRSAGGTRAPDDPALAEVLADFARVHRDAIIERLQTRLVQTNEVRRSGCLLPAFVAAYVEGGHRPLALLEVGPSAGLNLLFDRYRYDYGDGHFAGDAGAAVVITSEARGAPPPVVEPFPDVASRVGIDVNPLDVRSEGDMRWLRALVWPEHHERRRLLEAAIEEARRDPPRLLGGDLFEVLPRELRAVDAGATPVVFATFVLNQFNREMKERLRAILDAESHRRPVHLVVIGGSEFITGD
;
A
#
# COMPACT_ATOMS: atom_id res chain seq x y z
N MET A 1 -17.04 16.16 -38.57
CA MET A 1 -18.01 16.04 -37.47
C MET A 1 -17.34 15.28 -36.36
N THR A 2 -16.75 15.99 -35.41
CA THR A 2 -16.16 15.40 -34.21
C THR A 2 -17.30 14.76 -33.42
N ALA A 3 -17.25 13.44 -33.26
CA ALA A 3 -18.09 12.75 -32.30
C ALA A 3 -17.75 13.33 -30.92
N THR A 4 -18.71 13.98 -30.28
CA THR A 4 -18.55 14.45 -28.90
C THR A 4 -18.20 13.23 -28.05
N GLU A 5 -17.04 13.23 -27.41
CA GLU A 5 -16.64 12.14 -26.52
C GLU A 5 -17.65 12.00 -25.38
N SER A 6 -17.89 10.77 -24.91
CA SER A 6 -18.75 10.55 -23.75
C SER A 6 -18.20 11.31 -22.53
N PRO A 7 -19.03 11.95 -21.70
CA PRO A 7 -18.59 12.61 -20.45
C PRO A 7 -17.84 11.69 -19.48
N GLU A 8 -17.98 10.37 -19.61
CA GLU A 8 -17.21 9.38 -18.85
C GLU A 8 -15.77 9.24 -19.38
N ARG A 9 -15.61 9.29 -20.70
CA ARG A 9 -14.31 9.21 -21.38
C ARG A 9 -13.47 10.45 -21.11
N GLU A 10 -14.07 11.63 -21.18
CA GLU A 10 -13.39 12.90 -20.83
C GLU A 10 -12.86 12.88 -19.39
N ARG A 11 -13.66 12.36 -18.43
CA ARG A 11 -13.23 12.20 -17.04
C ARG A 11 -12.11 11.17 -16.88
N LEU A 12 -12.15 10.08 -17.63
CA LEU A 12 -11.09 9.07 -17.61
C LEU A 12 -9.77 9.66 -18.10
N VAL A 13 -9.80 10.36 -19.24
CA VAL A 13 -8.66 11.09 -19.81
C VAL A 13 -8.09 12.07 -18.79
N GLU A 14 -8.92 12.90 -18.18
CA GLU A 14 -8.47 13.88 -17.20
C GLU A 14 -7.83 13.23 -15.96
N ARG A 15 -8.40 12.13 -15.47
CA ARG A 15 -7.83 11.38 -14.33
C ARG A 15 -6.46 10.78 -14.65
N ILE A 16 -6.30 10.18 -15.83
CA ILE A 16 -5.03 9.58 -16.26
C ILE A 16 -3.98 10.66 -16.51
N ARG A 17 -4.34 11.74 -17.20
CA ARG A 17 -3.45 12.89 -17.43
C ARG A 17 -2.97 13.49 -16.11
N ARG A 18 -3.90 13.80 -15.21
CA ARG A 18 -3.58 14.33 -13.87
C ARG A 18 -2.65 13.41 -13.09
N PHE A 19 -2.87 12.08 -13.13
CA PHE A 19 -1.96 11.14 -12.50
C PHE A 19 -0.54 11.25 -13.09
N GLY A 20 -0.43 11.27 -14.42
CA GLY A 20 0.85 11.41 -15.13
C GLY A 20 1.59 12.70 -14.78
N GLU A 21 0.91 13.84 -14.82
CA GLU A 21 1.52 15.16 -14.66
C GLU A 21 1.78 15.54 -13.19
N VAL A 22 0.90 15.12 -12.28
CA VAL A 22 0.92 15.56 -10.87
C VAL A 22 1.48 14.50 -9.95
N GLU A 23 1.05 13.25 -10.08
CA GLU A 23 1.45 12.18 -9.15
C GLU A 23 2.76 11.52 -9.61
N ALA A 24 2.84 11.10 -10.86
CA ALA A 24 4.03 10.49 -11.46
C ALA A 24 5.04 11.54 -11.99
N GLY A 25 4.60 12.78 -12.19
CA GLY A 25 5.40 13.84 -12.77
C GLY A 25 6.48 14.38 -11.83
N GLN A 26 7.11 15.48 -12.24
CA GLN A 26 8.14 16.18 -11.45
C GLN A 26 9.31 15.29 -11.02
N GLY A 27 9.62 14.28 -11.83
CA GLY A 27 10.71 13.33 -11.58
C GLY A 27 10.36 12.17 -10.64
N ALA A 28 9.11 12.02 -10.20
CA ALA A 28 8.71 10.92 -9.31
C ALA A 28 8.70 9.55 -10.01
N SER A 29 8.22 9.48 -11.25
CA SER A 29 8.37 8.34 -12.17
C SER A 29 8.28 8.83 -13.63
N PRO A 30 9.43 9.18 -14.24
CA PRO A 30 9.47 9.61 -15.63
C PRO A 30 8.85 8.63 -16.63
N LEU A 31 8.96 7.30 -16.40
CA LEU A 31 8.28 6.32 -17.24
C LEU A 31 6.76 6.42 -17.12
N TYR A 32 6.20 6.44 -15.89
CA TYR A 32 4.75 6.48 -15.71
C TYR A 32 4.14 7.80 -16.16
N GLU A 33 4.83 8.92 -15.97
CA GLU A 33 4.45 10.21 -16.57
C GLU A 33 4.30 10.07 -18.09
N ARG A 34 5.33 9.55 -18.77
CA ARG A 34 5.30 9.38 -20.22
C ARG A 34 4.22 8.40 -20.68
N LEU A 35 4.06 7.26 -20.00
CA LEU A 35 3.04 6.27 -20.33
C LEU A 35 1.63 6.87 -20.21
N CYS A 36 1.35 7.68 -19.19
CA CYS A 36 0.05 8.33 -19.04
C CYS A 36 -0.26 9.29 -20.19
N LEU A 37 0.73 10.08 -20.62
CA LEU A 37 0.58 10.99 -21.76
C LEU A 37 0.32 10.22 -23.07
N LEU A 38 0.96 9.07 -23.26
CA LEU A 38 0.71 8.20 -24.42
C LEU A 38 -0.67 7.53 -24.35
N ILE A 39 -1.09 7.08 -23.16
CA ILE A 39 -2.39 6.42 -22.96
C ILE A 39 -3.55 7.35 -23.31
N VAL A 40 -3.48 8.64 -22.94
CA VAL A 40 -4.57 9.58 -23.23
C VAL A 40 -4.67 9.98 -24.71
N GLU A 41 -3.68 9.64 -25.53
CA GLU A 41 -3.69 9.85 -26.99
C GLU A 41 -4.08 8.58 -27.77
N ASP A 42 -4.28 7.43 -27.10
CA ASP A 42 -4.59 6.15 -27.73
C ASP A 42 -5.97 5.62 -27.29
N ASP A 43 -6.91 5.56 -28.24
CA ASP A 43 -8.28 5.13 -27.99
C ASP A 43 -8.38 3.70 -27.44
N ALA A 44 -7.54 2.78 -27.92
CA ALA A 44 -7.55 1.38 -27.49
C ALA A 44 -7.00 1.24 -26.06
N MET A 45 -6.04 2.08 -25.67
CA MET A 45 -5.54 2.14 -24.30
C MET A 45 -6.58 2.73 -23.34
N LEU A 46 -7.33 3.75 -23.77
CA LEU A 46 -8.45 4.29 -23.00
C LEU A 46 -9.56 3.25 -22.81
N ASP A 47 -9.87 2.47 -23.85
CA ASP A 47 -10.84 1.37 -23.77
C ASP A 47 -10.40 0.28 -22.78
N LEU A 48 -9.10 -0.02 -22.71
CA LEU A 48 -8.52 -0.87 -21.68
C LEU A 48 -8.67 -0.25 -20.30
N ALA A 49 -8.24 1.00 -20.11
CA ALA A 49 -8.35 1.70 -18.83
C ALA A 49 -9.79 1.75 -18.29
N ALA A 50 -10.79 1.84 -19.18
CA ALA A 50 -12.20 1.81 -18.84
C ALA A 50 -12.70 0.46 -18.28
N GLN A 51 -11.94 -0.63 -18.47
CA GLN A 51 -12.25 -1.95 -17.88
C GLN A 51 -11.88 -2.06 -16.39
N ALA A 52 -11.24 -1.03 -15.81
CA ALA A 52 -10.89 -1.03 -14.40
C ALA A 52 -12.13 -1.17 -13.51
N GLN A 53 -12.00 -1.97 -12.44
CA GLN A 53 -13.07 -2.13 -11.46
C GLN A 53 -13.59 -0.79 -10.90
N PRO A 54 -14.89 -0.69 -10.58
CA PRO A 54 -15.45 0.50 -9.94
C PRO A 54 -14.67 0.89 -8.67
N ALA A 55 -14.58 2.20 -8.41
CA ALA A 55 -13.85 2.78 -7.29
C ALA A 55 -12.31 2.55 -7.27
N GLN A 56 -11.74 1.80 -8.23
CA GLN A 56 -10.29 1.72 -8.39
C GLN A 56 -9.73 2.92 -9.18
N PRO A 57 -8.49 3.35 -8.91
CA PRO A 57 -7.82 4.36 -9.73
C PRO A 57 -7.33 3.72 -11.06
N PRO A 58 -7.90 4.12 -12.22
CA PRO A 58 -7.68 3.42 -13.48
C PRO A 58 -6.23 3.53 -13.97
N ALA A 59 -5.57 4.67 -13.75
CA ALA A 59 -4.17 4.86 -14.12
C ALA A 59 -3.26 3.85 -13.39
N ASN A 60 -3.35 3.80 -12.06
CA ASN A 60 -2.57 2.87 -11.25
C ASN A 60 -2.85 1.40 -11.60
N LEU A 61 -4.12 1.05 -11.85
CA LEU A 61 -4.49 -0.33 -12.15
C LEU A 61 -3.99 -0.77 -13.53
N LEU A 62 -4.11 0.07 -14.57
CA LEU A 62 -3.59 -0.21 -15.90
C LEU A 62 -2.06 -0.29 -15.91
N LEU A 63 -1.39 0.70 -15.30
CA LEU A 63 0.07 0.70 -15.18
C LEU A 63 0.58 -0.51 -14.39
N GLY A 64 -0.10 -0.86 -13.29
CA GLY A 64 0.19 -2.06 -12.50
C GLY A 64 -0.04 -3.36 -13.28
N ALA A 65 -1.09 -3.44 -14.11
CA ALA A 65 -1.35 -4.60 -14.95
C ALA A 65 -0.26 -4.83 -16.00
N ILE A 66 0.16 -3.76 -16.68
CA ILE A 66 1.28 -3.79 -17.64
C ILE A 66 2.57 -4.20 -16.91
N HIS A 67 2.83 -3.59 -15.75
CA HIS A 67 4.04 -3.85 -14.98
C HIS A 67 4.07 -5.28 -14.42
N ASP A 68 2.95 -5.85 -13.94
CA ASP A 68 2.88 -7.24 -13.50
C ASP A 68 3.24 -8.20 -14.63
N LEU A 69 2.74 -7.96 -15.85
CA LEU A 69 3.08 -8.76 -17.02
C LEU A 69 4.57 -8.66 -17.36
N VAL A 70 5.14 -7.45 -17.33
CA VAL A 70 6.59 -7.26 -17.50
C VAL A 70 7.39 -8.02 -16.44
N LEU A 71 7.00 -7.93 -15.15
CA LEU A 71 7.66 -8.65 -14.05
C LEU A 71 7.43 -10.17 -14.11
N SER A 72 6.37 -10.64 -14.77
CA SER A 72 6.12 -12.07 -14.97
C SER A 72 7.03 -12.70 -16.02
N GLY A 73 7.82 -11.88 -16.73
CA GLY A 73 8.73 -12.33 -17.78
C GLY A 73 8.08 -12.43 -19.16
N ALA A 74 7.02 -11.66 -19.44
CA ALA A 74 6.45 -11.57 -20.77
C ALA A 74 7.54 -11.19 -21.79
N GLU A 75 7.75 -12.03 -22.81
CA GLU A 75 8.75 -11.81 -23.86
C GLU A 75 8.30 -10.67 -24.78
N HIS A 76 8.56 -9.42 -24.37
CA HIS A 76 8.19 -8.24 -25.14
C HIS A 76 9.22 -7.11 -24.99
N PRO A 77 9.51 -6.33 -26.05
CA PRO A 77 10.46 -5.21 -25.99
C PRO A 77 10.16 -4.15 -24.93
N LEU A 78 8.90 -4.04 -24.47
CA LEU A 78 8.45 -3.06 -23.48
C LEU A 78 9.23 -3.17 -22.15
N ALA A 79 9.67 -4.37 -21.78
CA ALA A 79 10.49 -4.60 -20.59
C ALA A 79 11.77 -3.75 -20.57
N SER A 80 12.30 -3.37 -21.75
CA SER A 80 13.50 -2.54 -21.88
C SER A 80 13.35 -1.13 -21.29
N TRP A 81 12.14 -0.65 -21.01
CA TRP A 81 11.91 0.64 -20.33
C TRP A 81 11.74 0.50 -18.81
N TYR A 82 11.38 -0.69 -18.32
CA TYR A 82 11.14 -0.92 -16.90
C TYR A 82 12.46 -1.19 -16.17
N ARG A 83 12.98 -0.18 -15.47
CA ARG A 83 14.21 -0.29 -14.63
C ARG A 83 14.14 -1.44 -13.62
N SER A 84 12.96 -1.66 -13.08
CA SER A 84 12.64 -2.78 -12.18
C SER A 84 12.79 -4.18 -12.79
N ALA A 85 12.79 -4.30 -14.12
CA ALA A 85 13.01 -5.53 -14.87
C ALA A 85 14.37 -5.53 -15.61
N GLY A 86 15.30 -4.64 -15.21
CA GLY A 86 16.62 -4.50 -15.82
C GLY A 86 16.65 -3.66 -17.11
N GLY A 87 15.53 -3.05 -17.50
CA GLY A 87 15.45 -2.18 -18.66
C GLY A 87 16.34 -0.94 -18.53
N THR A 88 16.88 -0.46 -19.67
CA THR A 88 17.80 0.68 -19.73
C THR A 88 17.37 1.81 -20.66
N ARG A 89 16.32 1.63 -21.46
CA ARG A 89 15.81 2.65 -22.39
C ARG A 89 15.24 3.84 -21.63
N ALA A 90 15.35 5.01 -22.23
CA ALA A 90 14.83 6.25 -21.66
C ALA A 90 13.34 6.42 -22.00
N PRO A 91 12.54 7.07 -21.13
CA PRO A 91 11.12 7.30 -21.41
C PRO A 91 10.85 8.15 -22.67
N ASP A 92 11.77 9.04 -23.04
CA ASP A 92 11.67 9.89 -24.23
C ASP A 92 12.01 9.16 -25.55
N ASP A 93 12.33 7.87 -25.48
CA ASP A 93 12.57 7.04 -26.66
C ASP A 93 11.33 7.01 -27.58
N PRO A 94 11.45 7.43 -28.85
CA PRO A 94 10.31 7.56 -29.75
C PRO A 94 9.63 6.22 -30.05
N ALA A 95 10.31 5.08 -29.87
CA ALA A 95 9.72 3.77 -30.09
C ALA A 95 8.72 3.36 -28.98
N LEU A 96 8.70 4.06 -27.83
CA LEU A 96 7.87 3.66 -26.69
C LEU A 96 6.38 3.63 -27.04
N ALA A 97 5.89 4.59 -27.84
CA ALA A 97 4.47 4.66 -28.21
C ALA A 97 4.02 3.41 -28.99
N GLU A 98 4.75 3.06 -30.05
CA GLU A 98 4.45 1.89 -30.87
C GLU A 98 4.58 0.58 -30.07
N VAL A 99 5.63 0.47 -29.25
CA VAL A 99 5.85 -0.72 -28.42
C VAL A 99 4.79 -0.86 -27.33
N LEU A 100 4.32 0.24 -26.73
CA LEU A 100 3.23 0.22 -25.75
C LEU A 100 1.93 -0.26 -26.38
N ALA A 101 1.56 0.29 -27.54
CA ALA A 101 0.36 -0.10 -28.27
C ALA A 101 0.42 -1.58 -28.69
N ASP A 102 1.58 -2.06 -29.17
CA ASP A 102 1.77 -3.46 -29.50
C ASP A 102 1.65 -4.38 -28.28
N PHE A 103 2.26 -4.00 -27.15
CA PHE A 103 2.15 -4.75 -25.89
C PHE A 103 0.69 -4.88 -25.46
N ALA A 104 -0.04 -3.77 -25.47
CA ALA A 104 -1.44 -3.74 -25.07
C ALA A 104 -2.32 -4.59 -25.98
N ARG A 105 -2.03 -4.61 -27.28
CA ARG A 105 -2.71 -5.46 -28.27
C ARG A 105 -2.39 -6.94 -28.04
N VAL A 106 -1.13 -7.31 -27.86
CA VAL A 106 -0.67 -8.70 -27.67
C VAL A 106 -1.18 -9.27 -26.35
N HIS A 107 -1.19 -8.47 -25.28
CA HIS A 107 -1.55 -8.91 -23.93
C HIS A 107 -2.94 -8.44 -23.48
N ARG A 108 -3.81 -8.06 -24.42
CA ARG A 108 -5.11 -7.43 -24.15
C ARG A 108 -5.93 -8.17 -23.09
N ASP A 109 -6.15 -9.47 -23.28
CA ASP A 109 -7.00 -10.25 -22.39
C ASP A 109 -6.38 -10.41 -20.99
N ALA A 110 -5.05 -10.56 -20.93
CA ALA A 110 -4.33 -10.66 -19.67
C ALA A 110 -4.32 -9.32 -18.89
N ILE A 111 -4.31 -8.18 -19.59
CA ILE A 111 -4.47 -6.86 -18.99
C ILE A 111 -5.89 -6.72 -18.43
N ILE A 112 -6.92 -7.06 -19.22
CA ILE A 112 -8.33 -6.98 -18.79
C ILE A 112 -8.58 -7.86 -17.56
N GLU A 113 -8.06 -9.08 -17.56
CA GLU A 113 -8.15 -9.99 -16.40
C GLU A 113 -7.65 -9.29 -15.12
N ARG A 114 -6.49 -8.63 -15.17
CA ARG A 114 -5.91 -7.91 -14.01
C ARG A 114 -6.75 -6.70 -13.62
N LEU A 115 -7.21 -5.93 -14.60
CA LEU A 115 -8.09 -4.78 -14.37
C LEU A 115 -9.40 -5.18 -13.68
N GLN A 116 -9.88 -6.40 -13.89
CA GLN A 116 -11.15 -6.92 -13.35
C GLN A 116 -11.00 -7.72 -12.06
N THR A 117 -9.80 -8.21 -11.74
CA THR A 117 -9.59 -9.13 -10.59
C THR A 117 -8.65 -8.58 -9.52
N ARG A 118 -7.76 -7.64 -9.87
CA ARG A 118 -6.80 -7.07 -8.93
C ARG A 118 -7.28 -5.74 -8.38
N LEU A 119 -6.86 -5.43 -7.15
CA LEU A 119 -7.09 -4.16 -6.49
C LEU A 119 -5.77 -3.41 -6.32
N VAL A 120 -5.82 -2.08 -6.39
CA VAL A 120 -4.67 -1.24 -6.05
C VAL A 120 -4.49 -1.26 -4.53
N GLN A 121 -3.51 -2.04 -4.08
CA GLN A 121 -3.21 -2.27 -2.67
C GLN A 121 -1.76 -1.90 -2.39
N THR A 122 -1.56 -0.71 -1.83
CA THR A 122 -0.22 -0.19 -1.55
C THR A 122 0.20 -0.55 -0.12
N ASN A 123 1.03 -1.58 0.03
CA ASN A 123 1.62 -1.97 1.32
C ASN A 123 2.94 -1.20 1.58
N GLU A 124 2.84 0.09 1.91
CA GLU A 124 4.03 0.93 2.16
C GLU A 124 4.67 0.65 3.52
N VAL A 125 5.81 -0.05 3.54
CA VAL A 125 6.56 -0.45 4.73
C VAL A 125 7.16 0.76 5.47
N ARG A 126 7.54 1.83 4.76
CA ARG A 126 8.11 3.03 5.42
C ARG A 126 7.14 3.67 6.43
N ARG A 127 5.84 3.40 6.34
CA ARG A 127 4.84 3.91 7.28
C ARG A 127 5.10 3.44 8.72
N SER A 128 5.74 2.30 8.92
CA SER A 128 6.15 1.87 10.26
C SER A 128 7.06 2.90 10.95
N GLY A 129 7.84 3.70 10.21
CA GLY A 129 8.64 4.80 10.77
C GLY A 129 7.80 5.88 11.45
N CYS A 130 6.57 6.10 10.99
CA CYS A 130 5.60 7.00 11.63
C CYS A 130 4.69 6.30 12.64
N LEU A 131 4.51 4.98 12.54
CA LEU A 131 3.70 4.19 13.48
C LEU A 131 4.44 3.92 14.79
N LEU A 132 5.75 3.67 14.74
CA LEU A 132 6.53 3.29 15.92
C LEU A 132 6.32 4.23 17.11
N PRO A 133 6.37 5.57 16.98
CA PRO A 133 6.18 6.48 18.12
C PRO A 133 4.80 6.33 18.77
N ALA A 134 3.75 6.10 17.97
CA ALA A 134 2.39 5.89 18.46
C ALA A 134 2.23 4.52 19.14
N PHE A 135 2.87 3.48 18.62
CA PHE A 135 2.90 2.16 19.26
C PHE A 135 3.69 2.17 20.57
N VAL A 136 4.78 2.93 20.64
CA VAL A 136 5.52 3.17 21.88
C VAL A 136 4.63 3.88 22.91
N ALA A 137 3.88 4.91 22.52
CA ALA A 137 2.94 5.57 23.42
C ALA A 137 1.88 4.59 23.95
N ALA A 138 1.24 3.81 23.08
CA ALA A 138 0.27 2.79 23.48
C ALA A 138 0.89 1.70 24.39
N TYR A 139 2.14 1.33 24.15
CA TYR A 139 2.88 0.38 24.98
C TYR A 139 3.09 0.91 26.40
N VAL A 140 3.54 2.17 26.52
CA VAL A 140 3.76 2.83 27.82
C VAL A 140 2.43 3.03 28.57
N GLU A 141 1.41 3.56 27.90
CA GLU A 141 0.06 3.76 28.47
C GLU A 141 -0.60 2.43 28.87
N GLY A 142 -0.33 1.38 28.09
CA GLY A 142 -0.76 0.02 28.36
C GLY A 142 -0.05 -0.64 29.55
N GLY A 143 0.90 0.04 30.21
CA GLY A 143 1.66 -0.48 31.33
C GLY A 143 2.77 -1.45 30.92
N HIS A 144 3.37 -1.23 29.75
CA HIS A 144 4.44 -2.07 29.18
C HIS A 144 4.03 -3.53 28.95
N ARG A 145 2.73 -3.76 28.72
CA ARG A 145 2.19 -5.06 28.31
C ARG A 145 2.39 -5.24 26.80
N PRO A 146 2.67 -6.48 26.33
CA PRO A 146 2.80 -6.76 24.89
C PRO A 146 1.61 -6.23 24.10
N LEU A 147 1.88 -5.66 22.92
CA LEU A 147 0.85 -5.14 22.04
C LEU A 147 0.11 -6.28 21.33
N ALA A 148 -1.21 -6.15 21.22
CA ALA A 148 -2.03 -6.96 20.34
C ALA A 148 -2.49 -6.07 19.19
N LEU A 149 -1.89 -6.27 18.02
CA LEU A 149 -2.09 -5.42 16.85
C LEU A 149 -3.25 -5.92 15.99
N LEU A 150 -4.14 -5.00 15.63
CA LEU A 150 -5.23 -5.21 14.68
C LEU A 150 -5.14 -4.15 13.57
N GLU A 151 -4.67 -4.53 12.38
CA GLU A 151 -4.58 -3.63 11.23
C GLU A 151 -5.86 -3.67 10.39
N VAL A 152 -6.39 -2.50 10.06
CA VAL A 152 -7.47 -2.32 9.08
C VAL A 152 -6.85 -2.11 7.70
N GLY A 153 -7.24 -2.92 6.72
CA GLY A 153 -6.74 -2.83 5.34
C GLY A 153 -5.24 -3.11 5.18
N PRO A 154 -4.68 -4.17 5.79
CA PRO A 154 -3.26 -4.47 5.81
C PRO A 154 -2.63 -4.82 4.45
N SER A 155 -3.43 -5.14 3.42
CA SER A 155 -2.94 -5.82 2.21
C SER A 155 -2.22 -7.14 2.54
N ALA A 156 -0.88 -7.15 2.58
CA ALA A 156 -0.05 -8.31 2.94
C ALA A 156 0.41 -8.29 4.41
N GLY A 157 -0.01 -7.29 5.21
CA GLY A 157 0.27 -7.22 6.65
C GLY A 157 1.70 -6.81 7.00
N LEU A 158 2.45 -6.20 6.08
CA LEU A 158 3.86 -5.88 6.33
C LEU A 158 4.05 -4.84 7.45
N ASN A 159 3.06 -3.99 7.75
CA ASN A 159 3.17 -3.04 8.86
C ASN A 159 2.85 -3.67 10.23
N LEU A 160 2.22 -4.85 10.28
CA LEU A 160 2.03 -5.62 11.52
C LEU A 160 3.35 -6.14 12.10
N LEU A 161 4.41 -6.18 11.30
CA LEU A 161 5.74 -6.66 11.69
C LEU A 161 6.65 -5.51 12.15
N PHE A 162 6.08 -4.37 12.56
CA PHE A 162 6.84 -3.19 12.96
C PHE A 162 7.92 -3.52 14.01
N ASP A 163 7.64 -4.47 14.89
CA ASP A 163 8.52 -4.82 15.99
C ASP A 163 9.77 -5.60 15.55
N ARG A 164 9.78 -6.09 14.30
CA ARG A 164 10.88 -6.84 13.69
C ARG A 164 11.76 -6.00 12.78
N TYR A 165 11.51 -4.69 12.73
CA TYR A 165 12.23 -3.77 11.87
C TYR A 165 13.20 -2.92 12.68
N ARG A 166 14.26 -2.47 12.02
CA ARG A 166 15.16 -1.46 12.54
C ARG A 166 14.72 -0.09 12.05
N TYR A 167 14.80 0.88 12.94
CA TYR A 167 14.50 2.28 12.65
C TYR A 167 15.75 3.12 12.83
N ASP A 168 16.05 3.95 11.85
CA ASP A 168 17.12 4.93 11.88
C ASP A 168 16.50 6.31 11.69
N TYR A 169 16.47 7.10 12.75
CA TYR A 169 15.92 8.46 12.75
C TYR A 169 16.99 9.54 12.57
N GLY A 170 18.22 9.16 12.23
CA GLY A 170 19.37 10.07 12.11
C GLY A 170 20.02 10.42 13.45
N ASP A 171 21.18 11.06 13.38
CA ASP A 171 21.93 11.58 14.54
C ASP A 171 22.16 10.55 15.67
N GLY A 172 22.32 9.28 15.31
CA GLY A 172 22.54 8.18 16.26
C GLY A 172 21.27 7.67 16.96
N HIS A 173 20.08 8.14 16.57
CA HIS A 173 18.81 7.69 17.12
C HIS A 173 18.31 6.45 16.39
N PHE A 174 18.50 5.30 17.02
CA PHE A 174 18.07 4.00 16.50
C PHE A 174 17.04 3.35 17.41
N ALA A 175 16.14 2.56 16.84
CA ALA A 175 15.23 1.70 17.58
C ALA A 175 15.09 0.33 16.91
N GLY A 176 14.69 -0.67 17.70
CA GLY A 176 14.55 -2.06 17.24
C GLY A 176 15.89 -2.79 17.10
N ASP A 177 15.82 -4.04 16.62
CA ASP A 177 16.97 -4.93 16.53
C ASP A 177 18.03 -4.41 15.54
N ALA A 178 19.29 -4.40 15.95
CA ALA A 178 20.42 -4.08 15.09
C ALA A 178 20.70 -5.12 14.00
N GLY A 179 20.23 -6.36 14.18
CA GLY A 179 20.32 -7.44 13.21
C GLY A 179 19.18 -7.48 12.18
N ALA A 180 18.15 -6.63 12.30
CA ALA A 180 17.01 -6.69 11.40
C ALA A 180 17.38 -6.37 9.95
N ALA A 181 16.90 -7.21 9.02
CA ALA A 181 17.15 -7.03 7.58
C ALA A 181 16.37 -5.83 7.00
N VAL A 182 15.25 -5.46 7.61
CA VAL A 182 14.42 -4.32 7.22
C VAL A 182 14.87 -3.10 8.02
N VAL A 183 15.45 -2.13 7.33
CA VAL A 183 15.91 -0.87 7.93
C VAL A 183 15.10 0.28 7.34
N ILE A 184 14.36 0.98 8.19
CA ILE A 184 13.55 2.14 7.83
C ILE A 184 14.30 3.39 8.28
N THR A 185 14.85 4.13 7.32
CA THR A 185 15.48 5.43 7.56
C THR A 185 14.44 6.54 7.45
N SER A 186 14.43 7.44 8.42
CA SER A 186 13.53 8.59 8.50
C SER A 186 14.28 9.81 9.01
N GLU A 187 13.94 10.99 8.50
CA GLU A 187 14.41 12.26 9.05
C GLU A 187 13.39 12.76 10.08
N ALA A 188 13.77 12.82 11.35
CA ALA A 188 12.92 13.40 12.37
C ALA A 188 12.88 14.94 12.22
N ARG A 189 11.71 15.48 11.85
CA ARG A 189 11.48 16.92 11.85
C ARG A 189 11.00 17.37 13.23
N GLY A 190 11.94 17.80 14.06
CA GLY A 190 11.68 18.21 15.45
C GLY A 190 12.36 17.29 16.45
N ALA A 191 11.69 16.99 17.57
CA ALA A 191 12.22 16.05 18.55
C ALA A 191 12.28 14.64 17.93
N PRO A 192 13.37 13.87 18.13
CA PRO A 192 13.43 12.50 17.70
C PRO A 192 12.35 11.68 18.43
N PRO A 193 11.82 10.64 17.78
CA PRO A 193 10.81 9.80 18.41
C PRO A 193 11.35 9.10 19.65
N PRO A 194 10.49 8.82 20.64
CA PRO A 194 10.91 8.16 21.87
C PRO A 194 11.42 6.76 21.55
N VAL A 195 12.65 6.48 21.93
CA VAL A 195 13.20 5.13 22.01
C VAL A 195 12.99 4.66 23.44
N VAL A 196 12.26 3.55 23.61
CA VAL A 196 11.98 2.96 24.93
C VAL A 196 12.71 1.64 25.08
N GLU A 197 13.15 1.37 26.31
CA GLU A 197 13.74 0.11 26.72
C GLU A 197 12.93 -0.46 27.91
N PRO A 198 12.39 -1.69 27.81
CA PRO A 198 12.49 -2.60 26.67
C PRO A 198 11.67 -2.12 25.46
N PHE A 199 12.13 -2.50 24.25
CA PHE A 199 11.39 -2.28 23.00
C PHE A 199 10.02 -3.00 23.04
N PRO A 200 8.95 -2.45 22.42
CA PRO A 200 7.61 -3.03 22.55
C PRO A 200 7.49 -4.45 21.99
N ASP A 201 7.14 -5.40 22.87
CA ASP A 201 6.79 -6.77 22.47
C ASP A 201 5.41 -6.82 21.80
N VAL A 202 5.19 -7.83 20.92
CA VAL A 202 3.91 -8.05 20.24
C VAL A 202 3.39 -9.47 20.51
N ALA A 203 2.25 -9.55 21.20
CA ALA A 203 1.59 -10.82 21.53
C ALA A 203 0.79 -11.40 20.35
N SER A 204 0.21 -10.55 19.50
CA SER A 204 -0.59 -11.01 18.36
C SER A 204 -0.61 -10.00 17.22
N ARG A 205 -0.68 -10.50 15.99
CA ARG A 205 -0.74 -9.72 14.75
C ARG A 205 -1.92 -10.19 13.91
N VAL A 206 -2.98 -9.38 13.86
CA VAL A 206 -4.18 -9.68 13.07
C VAL A 206 -4.41 -8.56 12.08
N GLY A 207 -4.61 -8.91 10.82
CA GLY A 207 -4.98 -7.97 9.78
C GLY A 207 -6.35 -8.30 9.22
N ILE A 208 -7.19 -7.30 8.98
CA ILE A 208 -8.54 -7.46 8.42
C ILE A 208 -8.62 -6.69 7.11
N ASP A 209 -8.77 -7.42 6.01
CA ASP A 209 -8.80 -6.87 4.66
C ASP A 209 -9.96 -7.47 3.86
N VAL A 210 -10.47 -6.74 2.86
CA VAL A 210 -11.45 -7.28 1.91
C VAL A 210 -10.78 -8.21 0.89
N ASN A 211 -9.48 -8.01 0.64
CA ASN A 211 -8.67 -8.81 -0.28
C ASN A 211 -7.26 -9.03 0.31
N PRO A 212 -7.10 -9.85 1.37
CA PRO A 212 -5.79 -10.09 1.95
C PRO A 212 -4.86 -10.75 0.94
N LEU A 213 -3.61 -10.29 0.89
CA LEU A 213 -2.58 -10.84 0.01
C LEU A 213 -1.74 -11.88 0.77
N ASP A 214 -1.53 -13.06 0.17
CA ASP A 214 -0.69 -14.09 0.79
C ASP A 214 0.79 -13.85 0.43
N VAL A 215 1.62 -13.59 1.43
CA VAL A 215 3.08 -13.40 1.25
C VAL A 215 3.78 -14.63 0.67
N ARG A 216 3.16 -15.82 0.74
CA ARG A 216 3.65 -17.07 0.14
C ARG A 216 3.22 -17.21 -1.33
N SER A 217 2.25 -16.43 -1.79
CA SER A 217 1.80 -16.40 -3.19
C SER A 217 2.73 -15.52 -4.02
N GLU A 218 3.48 -16.14 -4.93
CA GLU A 218 4.31 -15.39 -5.88
C GLU A 218 3.48 -14.49 -6.80
N GLY A 219 2.22 -14.85 -7.08
CA GLY A 219 1.31 -14.01 -7.85
C GLY A 219 0.93 -12.73 -7.11
N ASP A 220 0.63 -12.83 -5.82
CA ASP A 220 0.27 -11.66 -5.00
C ASP A 220 1.47 -10.76 -4.76
N MET A 221 2.64 -11.36 -4.49
CA MET A 221 3.86 -10.59 -4.28
C MET A 221 4.34 -9.93 -5.57
N ARG A 222 4.17 -10.56 -6.74
CA ARG A 222 4.45 -9.90 -8.02
C ARG A 222 3.48 -8.74 -8.30
N TRP A 223 2.20 -8.90 -8.01
CA TRP A 223 1.24 -7.79 -8.09
C TRP A 223 1.64 -6.63 -7.17
N LEU A 224 2.00 -6.92 -5.92
CA LEU A 224 2.45 -5.92 -4.96
C LEU A 224 3.72 -5.19 -5.44
N ARG A 225 4.67 -5.90 -6.07
CA ARG A 225 5.86 -5.33 -6.71
C ARG A 225 5.54 -4.46 -7.93
N ALA A 226 4.51 -4.81 -8.69
CA ALA A 226 4.05 -4.06 -9.87
C ALA A 226 3.40 -2.72 -9.47
N LEU A 227 2.91 -2.60 -8.24
CA LEU A 227 2.43 -1.33 -7.68
C LEU A 227 3.57 -0.42 -7.18
N VAL A 228 4.80 -0.91 -7.14
CA VAL A 228 6.00 -0.09 -6.89
C VAL A 228 6.54 0.44 -8.21
N TRP A 229 6.56 1.76 -8.34
CA TRP A 229 6.89 2.45 -9.60
C TRP A 229 8.29 2.08 -10.10
N PRO A 230 8.52 2.07 -11.42
CA PRO A 230 9.71 1.49 -12.04
C PRO A 230 11.03 2.01 -11.44
N GLU A 231 11.11 3.31 -11.17
CA GLU A 231 12.28 4.02 -10.65
C GLU A 231 12.45 3.95 -9.13
N HIS A 232 11.44 3.48 -8.38
CA HIS A 232 11.48 3.45 -6.91
C HIS A 232 12.30 2.27 -6.38
N HIS A 233 13.60 2.25 -6.65
CA HIS A 233 14.52 1.17 -6.31
C HIS A 233 14.61 0.88 -4.81
N GLU A 234 14.78 1.91 -3.99
CA GLU A 234 14.86 1.74 -2.53
C GLU A 234 13.57 1.20 -1.93
N ARG A 235 12.43 1.69 -2.42
CA ARG A 235 11.10 1.24 -2.01
C ARG A 235 10.93 -0.25 -2.33
N ARG A 236 11.34 -0.66 -3.52
CA ARG A 236 11.32 -2.07 -3.95
C ARG A 236 12.24 -2.92 -3.08
N ARG A 237 13.47 -2.49 -2.79
CA ARG A 237 14.40 -3.19 -1.90
C ARG A 237 13.82 -3.37 -0.49
N LEU A 238 13.21 -2.31 0.07
CA LEU A 238 12.58 -2.37 1.38
C LEU A 238 11.38 -3.33 1.38
N LEU A 239 10.55 -3.29 0.33
CA LEU A 239 9.43 -4.21 0.15
C LEU A 239 9.92 -5.67 0.12
N GLU A 240 10.95 -6.00 -0.66
CA GLU A 240 11.48 -7.37 -0.70
C GLU A 240 11.98 -7.85 0.66
N ALA A 241 12.71 -7.01 1.39
CA ALA A 241 13.20 -7.36 2.73
C ALA A 241 12.04 -7.63 3.71
N ALA A 242 10.97 -6.84 3.63
CA ALA A 242 9.78 -7.02 4.46
C ALA A 242 8.96 -8.25 4.08
N ILE A 243 8.83 -8.57 2.78
CA ILE A 243 8.19 -9.80 2.31
C ILE A 243 8.95 -11.02 2.84
N GLU A 244 10.28 -11.01 2.77
CA GLU A 244 11.12 -12.09 3.27
C GLU A 244 10.98 -12.26 4.79
N GLU A 245 10.95 -11.17 5.55
CA GLU A 245 10.67 -11.22 6.99
C GLU A 245 9.28 -11.79 7.27
N ALA A 246 8.26 -11.33 6.55
CA ALA A 246 6.90 -11.82 6.70
C ALA A 246 6.77 -13.31 6.41
N ARG A 247 7.53 -13.86 5.45
CA ARG A 247 7.48 -15.29 5.12
C ARG A 247 7.93 -16.21 6.24
N ARG A 248 8.80 -15.73 7.15
CA ARG A 248 9.30 -16.52 8.28
C ARG A 248 8.21 -16.87 9.28
N ASP A 249 7.36 -15.91 9.57
CA ASP A 249 6.20 -16.07 10.45
C ASP A 249 5.11 -15.08 10.02
N PRO A 250 4.27 -15.46 9.04
CA PRO A 250 3.28 -14.56 8.46
C PRO A 250 2.21 -14.11 9.46
N PRO A 251 1.80 -12.83 9.43
CA PRO A 251 0.70 -12.36 10.26
C PRO A 251 -0.62 -13.06 9.88
N ARG A 252 -1.54 -13.15 10.83
CA ARG A 252 -2.87 -13.73 10.59
C ARG A 252 -3.74 -12.72 9.85
N LEU A 253 -3.92 -12.91 8.55
CA LEU A 253 -4.79 -12.07 7.72
C LEU A 253 -6.17 -12.71 7.56
N LEU A 254 -7.21 -11.93 7.81
CA LEU A 254 -8.61 -12.33 7.73
C LEU A 254 -9.29 -11.58 6.60
N GLY A 255 -9.88 -12.33 5.66
CA GLY A 255 -10.75 -11.79 4.63
C GLY A 255 -12.16 -11.55 5.18
N GLY A 256 -12.74 -10.37 4.99
CA GLY A 256 -14.16 -10.14 5.29
C GLY A 256 -14.55 -8.69 5.62
N ASP A 257 -15.79 -8.51 6.05
CA ASP A 257 -16.29 -7.22 6.52
C ASP A 257 -15.63 -6.85 7.85
N LEU A 258 -14.91 -5.72 7.84
CA LEU A 258 -14.29 -5.14 9.03
C LEU A 258 -15.26 -5.05 10.21
N PHE A 259 -16.49 -4.60 9.98
CA PHE A 259 -17.44 -4.32 11.04
C PHE A 259 -17.99 -5.58 11.71
N GLU A 260 -17.85 -6.75 11.07
CA GLU A 260 -18.19 -8.04 11.64
C GLU A 260 -16.99 -8.69 12.35
N VAL A 261 -15.80 -8.57 11.75
CA VAL A 261 -14.58 -9.26 12.21
C VAL A 261 -13.92 -8.52 13.37
N LEU A 262 -13.79 -7.19 13.29
CA LEU A 262 -13.04 -6.40 14.28
C LEU A 262 -13.55 -6.56 15.72
N PRO A 263 -14.88 -6.52 16.01
CA PRO A 263 -15.37 -6.72 17.37
C PRO A 263 -15.04 -8.10 17.93
N ARG A 264 -15.00 -9.14 17.09
CA ARG A 264 -14.70 -10.51 17.51
C ARG A 264 -13.22 -10.64 17.88
N GLU A 265 -12.35 -10.11 17.02
CA GLU A 265 -10.90 -10.17 17.24
C GLU A 265 -10.47 -9.30 18.43
N LEU A 266 -11.08 -8.12 18.63
CA LEU A 266 -10.85 -7.30 19.83
C LEU A 266 -11.20 -8.04 21.12
N ARG A 267 -12.32 -8.76 21.15
CA ARG A 267 -12.75 -9.56 22.31
C ARG A 267 -11.88 -10.79 22.56
N ALA A 268 -11.20 -11.29 21.54
CA ALA A 268 -10.28 -12.42 21.63
C ALA A 268 -8.89 -12.01 22.14
N VAL A 269 -8.58 -10.70 22.20
CA VAL A 269 -7.29 -10.22 22.73
C VAL A 269 -7.15 -10.60 24.20
N ASP A 270 -6.02 -11.22 24.54
CA ASP A 270 -5.67 -11.62 25.90
C ASP A 270 -5.69 -10.43 26.89
N ALA A 271 -6.10 -10.68 28.13
CA ALA A 271 -6.19 -9.64 29.16
C ALA A 271 -4.81 -9.04 29.54
N GLY A 272 -3.74 -9.83 29.37
CA GLY A 272 -2.35 -9.45 29.57
C GLY A 272 -1.71 -8.67 28.42
N ALA A 273 -2.40 -8.46 27.30
CA ALA A 273 -1.91 -7.65 26.18
C ALA A 273 -2.51 -6.22 26.18
N THR A 274 -2.04 -5.34 25.30
CA THR A 274 -2.62 -4.01 25.05
C THR A 274 -3.18 -3.97 23.62
N PRO A 275 -4.51 -3.87 23.41
CA PRO A 275 -5.07 -3.85 22.07
C PRO A 275 -4.79 -2.50 21.40
N VAL A 276 -4.29 -2.59 20.17
CA VAL A 276 -4.02 -1.45 19.29
C VAL A 276 -4.68 -1.73 17.95
N VAL A 277 -5.74 -0.99 17.65
CA VAL A 277 -6.33 -0.95 16.31
C VAL A 277 -5.59 0.12 15.53
N PHE A 278 -5.12 -0.20 14.33
CA PHE A 278 -4.45 0.79 13.51
C PHE A 278 -4.80 0.70 12.03
N ALA A 279 -4.66 1.82 11.34
CA ALA A 279 -5.00 1.94 9.94
C ALA A 279 -4.04 2.91 9.24
N THR A 280 -3.54 2.53 8.07
CA THR A 280 -2.68 3.39 7.26
C THR A 280 -3.34 3.79 5.94
N PHE A 281 -3.84 5.03 5.87
CA PHE A 281 -4.54 5.65 4.73
C PHE A 281 -5.85 4.99 4.29
N VAL A 282 -6.16 3.74 4.66
CA VAL A 282 -7.39 3.06 4.23
C VAL A 282 -8.67 3.77 4.69
N LEU A 283 -8.63 4.46 5.84
CA LEU A 283 -9.79 5.21 6.34
C LEU A 283 -10.16 6.42 5.46
N ASN A 284 -9.29 6.85 4.54
CA ASN A 284 -9.63 7.87 3.53
C ASN A 284 -10.68 7.34 2.53
N GLN A 285 -10.82 6.03 2.41
CA GLN A 285 -11.81 5.37 1.55
C GLN A 285 -13.15 5.18 2.27
N PHE A 286 -13.21 5.43 3.58
CA PHE A 286 -14.42 5.26 4.37
C PHE A 286 -15.32 6.46 4.15
N ASN A 287 -16.61 6.19 3.88
CA ASN A 287 -17.63 7.21 4.00
C ASN A 287 -17.90 7.54 5.48
N ARG A 288 -18.72 8.56 5.73
CA ARG A 288 -19.05 9.01 7.09
C ARG A 288 -19.67 7.89 7.95
N GLU A 289 -20.63 7.15 7.41
CA GLU A 289 -21.30 6.05 8.13
C GLU A 289 -20.30 4.97 8.56
N MET A 290 -19.36 4.60 7.69
CA MET A 290 -18.32 3.62 7.98
C MET A 290 -17.40 4.08 9.13
N LYS A 291 -17.06 5.38 9.18
CA LYS A 291 -16.26 5.95 10.27
C LYS A 291 -17.04 5.98 11.59
N GLU A 292 -18.31 6.38 11.55
CA GLU A 292 -19.21 6.35 12.71
C GLU A 292 -19.37 4.91 13.26
N ARG A 293 -19.52 3.91 12.39
CA ARG A 293 -19.56 2.49 12.78
C ARG A 293 -18.26 2.02 13.42
N LEU A 294 -17.10 2.39 12.87
CA LEU A 294 -15.80 2.05 13.47
C LEU A 294 -15.67 2.67 14.87
N ARG A 295 -16.06 3.94 15.03
CA ARG A 295 -16.04 4.63 16.32
C ARG A 295 -16.94 3.94 17.34
N ALA A 296 -18.18 3.61 16.95
CA ALA A 296 -19.12 2.91 17.83
C ALA A 296 -18.60 1.54 18.30
N ILE A 297 -17.89 0.80 17.45
CA ILE A 297 -17.23 -0.47 17.84
C ILE A 297 -16.15 -0.21 18.91
N LEU A 298 -15.27 0.76 18.67
CA LEU A 298 -14.18 1.07 19.60
C LEU A 298 -14.71 1.60 20.94
N ASP A 299 -15.71 2.48 20.93
CA ASP A 299 -16.35 3.01 22.12
C ASP A 299 -17.00 1.88 22.94
N ALA A 300 -17.73 0.96 22.28
CA ALA A 300 -18.34 -0.18 22.94
C ALA A 300 -17.31 -1.10 23.62
N GLU A 301 -16.18 -1.38 22.96
CA GLU A 301 -15.11 -2.20 23.54
C GLU A 301 -14.32 -1.46 24.63
N SER A 302 -14.25 -0.13 24.57
CA SER A 302 -13.57 0.71 25.57
C SER A 302 -14.16 0.57 26.98
N HIS A 303 -15.46 0.26 27.08
CA HIS A 303 -16.14 -0.02 28.35
C HIS A 303 -15.65 -1.30 29.05
N ARG A 304 -15.00 -2.21 28.31
CA ARG A 304 -14.45 -3.46 28.84
C ARG A 304 -12.97 -3.33 29.20
N ARG A 305 -12.21 -2.62 28.35
CA ARG A 305 -10.76 -2.41 28.52
C ARG A 305 -10.32 -1.20 27.67
N PRO A 306 -9.21 -0.52 28.01
CA PRO A 306 -8.62 0.48 27.13
C PRO A 306 -8.27 -0.11 25.75
N VAL A 307 -8.60 0.62 24.68
CA VAL A 307 -8.26 0.30 23.29
C VAL A 307 -7.58 1.53 22.68
N HIS A 308 -6.43 1.33 22.04
CA HIS A 308 -5.72 2.41 21.36
C HIS A 308 -6.07 2.39 19.88
N LEU A 309 -6.35 3.57 19.32
CA LEU A 309 -6.54 3.76 17.89
C LEU A 309 -5.36 4.57 17.33
N VAL A 310 -4.63 4.00 16.38
CA VAL A 310 -3.51 4.67 15.70
C VAL A 310 -3.83 4.82 14.21
N VAL A 311 -3.89 6.05 13.70
CA VAL A 311 -4.27 6.32 12.31
C VAL A 311 -3.23 7.19 11.63
N ILE A 312 -2.86 6.83 10.39
CA ILE A 312 -2.12 7.69 9.47
C ILE A 312 -3.06 8.06 8.31
N GLY A 313 -3.21 9.35 8.03
CA GLY A 313 -4.01 9.88 6.91
C GLY A 313 -5.04 10.92 7.33
N GLY A 314 -5.64 11.61 6.36
CA GLY A 314 -6.68 12.62 6.58
C GLY A 314 -7.99 11.97 7.01
N SER A 315 -8.13 11.70 8.30
CA SER A 315 -9.37 11.20 8.89
C SER A 315 -9.89 12.17 9.95
N GLU A 316 -11.21 12.29 10.04
CA GLU A 316 -11.90 13.02 11.12
C GLU A 316 -11.67 12.41 12.52
N PHE A 317 -10.92 11.30 12.60
CA PHE A 317 -10.40 10.81 13.88
C PHE A 317 -9.23 11.66 14.40
N ILE A 318 -8.56 12.42 13.53
CA ILE A 318 -7.38 13.24 13.85
C ILE A 318 -7.73 14.73 13.94
N THR A 319 -8.74 15.18 13.19
CA THR A 319 -9.29 16.53 13.35
C THR A 319 -10.43 16.46 14.37
N GLY A 320 -10.17 16.85 15.61
CA GLY A 320 -11.25 17.27 16.50
C GLY A 320 -12.02 18.44 15.86
N ASP A 321 -13.30 18.54 16.17
CA ASP A 321 -14.10 19.74 15.88
C ASP A 321 -13.39 21.02 16.39
#